data_AF-A0A9P0U067-F1
#
_entry.id   AF-A0A9P0U067-F1
#
_cell.length_a   1.000
_cell.length_b   1.000
_cell.length_c   1.000
_cell.angle_alpha   90.00
_cell.angle_beta   90.00
_cell.angle_gamma   90.00
#
_symmetry.space_group_name_H-M   'P 1'
#
loop_
_entity.id
_entity.type
_entity.pdbx_description
1 polymer ?
#
loop_
_entity_poly.entity_id
_entity_poly.type
_entity_poly.pdbx_seq_one_letter_code
_entity_poly.pdbx_strand_id
1 'polypeptide(L)'
;MTNEKMTIHIKIKAYLARVFDTNCKHRINKLHTKLRMTSEESQISEELKGCYENLIVIDIGANLTNKKYGRDLDSVIQRAKDAGVQKIMVTGTSVRSSKEALRLTRLYPSTIYSTAGVHPHDAKSMVEEELWAELQATASAPECVAIGECGLNYSKDFSEPKVQREVFKRQVEIACELQKPLFVHEKEAQDDLTTILDEFGNKLPPVVIHSFTGSVEQGIKYIEKGFYIGITGYICKDKSDGGIRRLLSERILPLDKLLVETDSPFMYPNMRASKLPLHVKDSLTERSQNFVNRYCTFQRNEPCALPAIVELVAGFRAEKPEDVALATAFNALKIFGLSHMPRLLESEITKYLETLEDSEDGLDGSDSEVEDEGHYYQTARDVLRDLENSDEGENAQSDKVDADPPLVIDNDQNMPDPPILEAGEAVPQSRSQGIYKRPLVWRKRNLVTAEDSLIFRGETQITEALMSCNTPYDFFHFILHQI
;
A
#
# COMPACT_ATOMS: atom_id res chain seq x y z
N MET A 1 -9.61 -28.48 -8.19
CA MET A 1 -10.24 -27.15 -7.98
C MET A 1 -11.46 -27.09 -8.89
N THR A 2 -12.64 -26.73 -8.38
CA THR A 2 -13.85 -26.58 -9.22
C THR A 2 -13.67 -25.44 -10.24
N ASN A 3 -14.27 -25.56 -11.44
CA ASN A 3 -14.18 -24.58 -12.53
C ASN A 3 -14.52 -23.14 -12.11
N GLU A 4 -15.41 -22.97 -11.13
CA GLU A 4 -15.81 -21.66 -10.57
C GLU A 4 -14.70 -21.03 -9.69
N LYS A 5 -14.06 -21.81 -8.81
CA LYS A 5 -12.93 -21.36 -7.98
C LYS A 5 -11.73 -20.94 -8.83
N MET A 6 -11.47 -21.69 -9.91
CA MET A 6 -10.37 -21.40 -10.84
C MET A 6 -10.63 -20.11 -11.62
N THR A 7 -11.88 -19.89 -12.05
CA THR A 7 -12.31 -18.67 -12.76
C THR A 7 -12.08 -17.42 -11.92
N ILE A 8 -12.55 -17.39 -10.68
CA ILE A 8 -12.44 -16.18 -9.83
C ILE A 8 -10.97 -15.89 -9.48
N HIS A 9 -10.18 -16.92 -9.21
CA HIS A 9 -8.74 -16.79 -8.98
C HIS A 9 -8.01 -16.12 -10.17
N ILE A 10 -8.38 -16.47 -11.41
CA ILE A 10 -7.88 -15.81 -12.62
C ILE A 10 -8.35 -14.36 -12.70
N LYS A 11 -9.63 -14.07 -12.39
CA LYS A 11 -10.16 -12.69 -12.40
C LYS A 11 -9.41 -11.78 -11.43
N ILE A 12 -9.17 -12.24 -10.20
CA ILE A 12 -8.40 -11.48 -9.19
C ILE A 12 -6.98 -11.27 -9.70
N LYS A 13 -6.32 -12.33 -10.18
CA LYS A 13 -4.95 -12.25 -10.70
C LYS A 13 -4.83 -11.28 -11.87
N ALA A 14 -5.78 -11.29 -12.79
CA ALA A 14 -5.84 -10.35 -13.92
C ALA A 14 -6.03 -8.91 -13.44
N TYR A 15 -6.90 -8.69 -12.45
CA TYR A 15 -7.09 -7.37 -11.85
C TYR A 15 -5.85 -6.87 -11.11
N LEU A 16 -5.21 -7.70 -10.27
CA LEU A 16 -3.99 -7.30 -9.59
C LEU A 16 -2.86 -7.01 -10.58
N ALA A 17 -2.74 -7.81 -11.66
CA ALA A 17 -1.80 -7.53 -12.74
C ALA A 17 -2.10 -6.19 -13.45
N ARG A 18 -3.37 -5.78 -13.56
CA ARG A 18 -3.79 -4.47 -14.08
C ARG A 18 -3.47 -3.32 -13.11
N VAL A 19 -3.66 -3.52 -11.81
CA VAL A 19 -3.44 -2.51 -10.74
C VAL A 19 -1.97 -2.24 -10.49
N PHE A 20 -1.11 -3.27 -10.51
CA PHE A 20 0.28 -3.16 -10.05
C PHE A 20 1.32 -3.00 -11.17
N ASP A 21 0.88 -2.61 -12.36
CA ASP A 21 1.68 -2.24 -13.55
C ASP A 21 3.19 -2.53 -13.48
N THR A 22 3.57 -3.81 -13.56
CA THR A 22 4.97 -4.23 -13.47
C THR A 22 5.28 -5.20 -14.59
N ASN A 23 5.63 -4.69 -15.78
CA ASN A 23 6.11 -5.47 -16.95
C ASN A 23 5.15 -6.57 -17.47
N CYS A 24 4.07 -6.88 -16.76
CA CYS A 24 3.07 -7.88 -17.10
C CYS A 24 2.20 -7.41 -18.24
N LYS A 25 1.86 -6.11 -18.38
CA LYS A 25 1.10 -5.63 -19.55
C LYS A 25 1.74 -6.00 -20.88
N HIS A 26 3.06 -5.79 -21.03
CA HIS A 26 3.75 -6.09 -22.29
C HIS A 26 3.89 -7.61 -22.53
N ARG A 27 4.13 -8.41 -21.48
CA ARG A 27 4.20 -9.87 -21.57
C ARG A 27 2.82 -10.52 -21.75
N ILE A 28 1.78 -10.04 -21.07
CA ILE A 28 0.37 -10.42 -21.22
C ILE A 28 -0.14 -10.03 -22.61
N ASN A 29 0.20 -8.86 -23.15
CA ASN A 29 -0.15 -8.47 -24.53
C ASN A 29 0.60 -9.30 -25.58
N LYS A 30 1.86 -9.67 -25.32
CA LYS A 30 2.64 -10.59 -26.18
C LYS A 30 2.06 -12.01 -26.13
N LEU A 31 1.61 -12.45 -24.96
CA LEU A 31 0.84 -13.68 -24.74
C LEU A 31 -0.52 -13.65 -25.46
N HIS A 32 -1.23 -12.52 -25.43
CA HIS A 32 -2.49 -12.31 -26.15
C HIS A 32 -2.30 -12.45 -27.68
N THR A 33 -1.14 -12.02 -28.20
CA THR A 33 -0.78 -12.16 -29.61
C THR A 33 -0.40 -13.61 -29.96
N LYS A 34 0.32 -14.32 -29.07
CA LYS A 34 0.65 -15.75 -29.22
C LYS A 34 -0.57 -16.67 -29.07
N LEU A 35 -1.51 -16.38 -28.16
CA LEU A 35 -2.75 -17.14 -27.94
C LEU A 35 -3.74 -17.11 -29.12
N ARG A 36 -3.51 -16.23 -30.11
CA ARG A 36 -4.21 -16.24 -31.41
C ARG A 36 -3.62 -17.25 -32.40
N MET A 37 -2.46 -17.83 -32.09
CA MET A 37 -1.75 -18.82 -32.90
C MET A 37 -1.62 -20.10 -32.08
N THR A 38 -2.35 -21.16 -32.44
CA THR A 38 -2.43 -22.38 -31.63
C THR A 38 -1.15 -23.22 -31.65
N SER A 39 -0.94 -23.94 -30.53
CA SER A 39 -0.05 -25.09 -30.24
C SER A 39 1.29 -24.88 -29.51
N GLU A 40 1.42 -23.88 -28.63
CA GLU A 40 2.54 -23.81 -27.66
C GLU A 40 2.03 -23.58 -26.21
N GLU A 41 1.20 -24.51 -25.72
CA GLU A 41 0.57 -24.45 -24.39
C GLU A 41 1.59 -24.58 -23.23
N SER A 42 2.63 -25.42 -23.38
CA SER A 42 3.64 -25.62 -22.32
C SER A 42 4.58 -24.42 -22.17
N GLN A 43 4.90 -23.75 -23.28
CA GLN A 43 5.83 -22.61 -23.31
C GLN A 43 5.18 -21.33 -22.77
N ILE A 44 3.87 -21.18 -23.00
CA ILE A 44 3.04 -20.13 -22.39
C ILE A 44 2.90 -20.33 -20.87
N SER A 45 2.72 -21.57 -20.41
CA SER A 45 2.68 -21.93 -18.98
C SER A 45 3.99 -21.62 -18.24
N GLU A 46 5.15 -21.91 -18.86
CA GLU A 46 6.46 -21.53 -18.33
C GLU A 46 6.73 -20.02 -18.40
N GLU A 47 6.35 -19.34 -19.49
CA GLU A 47 6.48 -17.88 -19.60
C GLU A 47 5.59 -17.14 -18.59
N LEU A 48 4.39 -17.66 -18.29
CA LEU A 48 3.51 -17.18 -17.22
C LEU A 48 4.12 -17.47 -15.85
N LYS A 49 4.60 -18.69 -15.56
CA LYS A 49 5.32 -19.00 -14.31
C LYS A 49 6.48 -18.01 -14.06
N GLY A 50 7.25 -17.67 -15.10
CA GLY A 50 8.33 -16.68 -15.04
C GLY A 50 7.90 -15.20 -15.02
N CYS A 51 6.60 -14.89 -15.18
CA CYS A 51 6.04 -13.56 -14.88
C CYS A 51 5.60 -13.43 -13.42
N TYR A 52 5.40 -14.57 -12.73
CA TYR A 52 4.75 -14.68 -11.42
C TYR A 52 5.63 -15.33 -10.36
N GLU A 53 6.96 -15.29 -10.49
CA GLU A 53 7.87 -15.76 -9.43
C GLU A 53 7.75 -14.97 -8.12
N ASN A 54 7.06 -13.82 -8.14
CA ASN A 54 6.89 -12.95 -6.98
C ASN A 54 5.44 -12.98 -6.48
N LEU A 55 5.27 -13.22 -5.17
CA LEU A 55 4.01 -12.94 -4.49
C LEU A 55 3.70 -11.44 -4.61
N ILE A 56 2.47 -11.12 -4.97
CA ILE A 56 1.95 -9.75 -4.96
C ILE A 56 1.43 -9.46 -3.56
N VAL A 57 2.15 -8.64 -2.81
CA VAL A 57 1.84 -8.36 -1.39
C VAL A 57 1.85 -6.87 -1.08
N ILE A 58 1.07 -6.47 -0.08
CA ILE A 58 0.99 -5.11 0.44
C ILE A 58 1.39 -5.12 1.91
N ASP A 59 2.37 -4.30 2.26
CA ASP A 59 2.76 -4.11 3.66
C ASP A 59 1.86 -3.04 4.28
N ILE A 60 0.89 -3.43 5.13
CA ILE A 60 -0.02 -2.47 5.75
C ILE A 60 0.60 -1.67 6.90
N GLY A 61 1.83 -2.01 7.32
CA GLY A 61 2.47 -1.39 8.48
C GLY A 61 3.99 -1.49 8.45
N ALA A 62 4.65 -0.40 8.02
CA ALA A 62 6.10 -0.24 8.11
C ALA A 62 6.50 1.12 8.67
N ASN A 63 7.41 1.15 9.63
CA ASN A 63 7.90 2.36 10.29
C ASN A 63 9.06 3.00 9.51
N LEU A 64 8.86 3.33 8.23
CA LEU A 64 9.94 3.83 7.35
C LEU A 64 10.49 5.22 7.72
N THR A 65 9.80 5.98 8.57
CA THR A 65 10.31 7.22 9.19
C THR A 65 11.31 6.94 10.30
N ASN A 66 11.50 5.68 10.72
CA ASN A 66 12.46 5.31 11.74
C ASN A 66 13.90 5.64 11.30
N LYS A 67 14.67 6.25 12.20
CA LYS A 67 16.07 6.66 11.97
C LYS A 67 16.98 5.54 11.45
N LYS A 68 16.64 4.26 11.66
CA LYS A 68 17.40 3.10 11.13
C LYS A 68 17.50 3.11 9.60
N TYR A 69 16.55 3.72 8.89
CA TYR A 69 16.53 3.80 7.43
C TYR A 69 17.07 5.11 6.87
N GLY A 70 17.47 6.06 7.73
CA GLY A 70 17.82 7.42 7.30
C GLY A 70 19.01 7.53 6.35
N ARG A 71 19.77 6.46 6.12
CA ARG A 71 20.94 6.44 5.22
C ARG A 71 20.71 5.69 3.91
N ASP A 72 19.71 4.82 3.84
CA ASP A 72 19.54 3.87 2.74
C ASP A 72 18.07 3.58 2.40
N LEU A 73 17.14 4.49 2.75
CA LEU A 73 15.69 4.34 2.51
C LEU A 73 15.36 3.97 1.06
N ASP A 74 15.97 4.61 0.06
CA ASP A 74 15.77 4.27 -1.35
C ASP A 74 16.09 2.79 -1.63
N SER A 75 17.18 2.29 -1.06
CA SER A 75 17.58 0.90 -1.21
C SER A 75 16.64 -0.05 -0.46
N VAL A 76 16.11 0.34 0.71
CA VAL A 76 15.09 -0.44 1.44
C VAL A 76 13.83 -0.60 0.60
N ILE A 77 13.35 0.49 -0.01
CA ILE A 77 12.15 0.48 -0.85
C ILE A 77 12.40 -0.34 -2.12
N GLN A 78 13.59 -0.21 -2.74
CA GLN A 78 13.93 -1.01 -3.91
C GLN A 78 13.94 -2.50 -3.59
N ARG A 79 14.55 -2.91 -2.46
CA ARG A 79 14.55 -4.32 -2.01
C ARG A 79 13.14 -4.84 -1.75
N ALA A 80 12.26 -4.01 -1.21
CA ALA A 80 10.86 -4.37 -1.03
C ALA A 80 10.17 -4.67 -2.36
N LYS A 81 10.37 -3.81 -3.36
CA LYS A 81 9.86 -4.01 -4.74
C LYS A 81 10.44 -5.28 -5.36
N ASP A 82 11.75 -5.49 -5.23
CA ASP A 82 12.44 -6.68 -5.76
C ASP A 82 11.92 -7.98 -5.12
N ALA A 83 11.45 -7.91 -3.87
CA ALA A 83 10.85 -9.02 -3.15
C ALA A 83 9.36 -9.25 -3.51
N GLY A 84 8.73 -8.36 -4.28
CA GLY A 84 7.31 -8.48 -4.68
C GLY A 84 6.34 -7.58 -3.89
N VAL A 85 6.84 -6.77 -2.96
CA VAL A 85 6.01 -5.79 -2.22
C VAL A 85 5.62 -4.64 -3.14
N GLN A 86 4.33 -4.53 -3.42
CA GLN A 86 3.82 -3.54 -4.38
C GLN A 86 3.52 -2.20 -3.73
N LYS A 87 2.99 -2.22 -2.50
CA LYS A 87 2.62 -1.02 -1.75
C LYS A 87 3.04 -1.17 -0.30
N ILE A 88 3.40 -0.04 0.30
CA ILE A 88 3.80 0.04 1.71
C ILE A 88 3.05 1.19 2.36
N MET A 89 2.35 0.89 3.45
CA MET A 89 1.76 1.90 4.32
C MET A 89 2.75 2.27 5.42
N VAL A 90 3.14 3.54 5.45
CA VAL A 90 4.06 4.07 6.44
C VAL A 90 3.29 4.59 7.65
N THR A 91 3.56 3.98 8.79
CA THR A 91 2.83 4.24 10.04
C THR A 91 3.19 5.60 10.62
N GLY A 92 2.19 6.47 10.79
CA GLY A 92 2.26 7.68 11.61
C GLY A 92 1.91 7.36 13.06
N THR A 93 2.73 7.80 14.02
CA THR A 93 2.57 7.48 15.47
C THR A 93 2.45 8.71 16.36
N SER A 94 2.60 9.89 15.78
CA SER A 94 2.46 11.21 16.36
C SER A 94 2.10 12.20 15.25
N VAL A 95 1.65 13.41 15.58
CA VAL A 95 1.40 14.46 14.57
C VAL A 95 2.64 14.70 13.69
N ARG A 96 3.82 14.75 14.30
CA ARG A 96 5.09 14.93 13.59
C ARG A 96 5.40 13.76 12.67
N SER A 97 5.40 12.53 13.18
CA SER A 97 5.74 11.36 12.36
C SER A 97 4.70 11.09 11.27
N SER A 98 3.44 11.48 11.48
CA SER A 98 2.38 11.45 10.46
C SER A 98 2.68 12.39 9.30
N LYS A 99 3.13 13.62 9.57
CA LYS A 99 3.59 14.56 8.53
C LYS A 99 4.82 14.04 7.77
N GLU A 100 5.76 13.43 8.49
CA GLU A 100 6.96 12.82 7.89
C GLU A 100 6.59 11.61 7.00
N ALA A 101 5.64 10.77 7.43
CA ALA A 101 5.11 9.65 6.66
C ALA A 101 4.40 10.13 5.39
N LEU A 102 3.51 11.13 5.52
CA LEU A 102 2.83 11.73 4.38
C LEU A 102 3.83 12.31 3.36
N ARG A 103 4.94 12.90 3.81
CA ARG A 103 5.98 13.39 2.91
C ARG A 103 6.62 12.26 2.07
N LEU A 104 6.76 11.05 2.62
CA LEU A 104 7.29 9.91 1.86
C LEU A 104 6.37 9.49 0.71
N THR A 105 5.05 9.65 0.85
CA THR A 105 4.08 9.36 -0.23
C THR A 105 4.34 10.21 -1.48
N ARG A 106 4.89 11.43 -1.31
CA ARG A 106 5.24 12.34 -2.41
C ARG A 106 6.54 11.97 -3.09
N LEU A 107 7.47 11.35 -2.36
CA LEU A 107 8.75 10.88 -2.90
C LEU A 107 8.60 9.55 -3.66
N TYR A 108 7.65 8.71 -3.24
CA TYR A 108 7.41 7.40 -3.84
C TYR A 108 5.92 7.23 -4.18
N PRO A 109 5.40 8.03 -5.13
CA PRO A 109 4.00 7.98 -5.53
C PRO A 109 3.61 6.58 -6.00
N SER A 110 2.36 6.20 -5.74
CA SER A 110 1.77 4.89 -6.05
C SER A 110 2.40 3.67 -5.35
N THR A 111 3.53 3.85 -4.67
CA THR A 111 4.24 2.82 -3.89
C THR A 111 4.02 3.02 -2.39
N ILE A 112 4.17 4.25 -1.90
CA ILE A 112 4.05 4.56 -0.47
C ILE A 112 2.76 5.32 -0.19
N TYR A 113 2.06 4.84 0.83
CA TYR A 113 0.91 5.48 1.47
C TYR A 113 1.25 5.74 2.93
N SER A 114 0.45 6.53 3.63
CA SER A 114 0.69 6.81 5.05
C SER A 114 -0.56 6.59 5.89
N THR A 115 -0.35 6.47 7.20
CA THR A 115 -1.40 6.65 8.20
C THR A 115 -1.13 7.92 9.00
N ALA A 116 -2.14 8.47 9.66
CA ALA A 116 -1.97 9.59 10.57
C ALA A 116 -2.67 9.32 11.90
N GLY A 117 -1.91 9.37 13.00
CA GLY A 117 -2.42 9.10 14.33
C GLY A 117 -1.43 9.43 15.43
N VAL A 118 -1.87 9.17 16.65
CA VAL A 118 -1.11 9.31 17.89
C VAL A 118 -1.20 8.00 18.64
N HIS A 119 -0.04 7.33 18.75
CA HIS A 119 0.10 6.07 19.42
C HIS A 119 -0.20 6.23 20.92
N PRO A 120 -0.81 5.23 21.60
CA PRO A 120 -1.18 5.31 23.02
C PRO A 120 -0.05 5.77 23.95
N HIS A 121 1.21 5.40 23.66
CA HIS A 121 2.34 5.85 24.47
C HIS A 121 2.55 7.38 24.46
N ASP A 122 2.20 8.04 23.35
CA ASP A 122 2.35 9.48 23.17
C ASP A 122 1.05 10.25 23.42
N ALA A 123 -0.02 9.59 23.91
CA ALA A 123 -1.32 10.20 24.13
C ALA A 123 -1.26 11.49 24.98
N LYS A 124 -0.42 11.52 26.03
CA LYS A 124 -0.22 12.71 26.87
C LYS A 124 0.33 13.95 26.15
N SER A 125 0.81 13.80 24.91
CA SER A 125 1.28 14.93 24.10
C SER A 125 0.14 15.72 23.47
N MET A 126 -1.08 15.16 23.42
CA MET A 126 -2.24 15.79 22.77
C MET A 126 -2.99 16.74 23.70
N VAL A 127 -2.30 17.81 24.11
CA VAL A 127 -2.82 18.84 25.03
C VAL A 127 -3.36 20.08 24.32
N GLU A 128 -2.81 20.40 23.15
CA GLU A 128 -3.13 21.60 22.36
C GLU A 128 -4.14 21.27 21.26
N GLU A 129 -5.13 22.14 21.05
CA GLU A 129 -6.15 21.98 20.00
C GLU A 129 -5.55 22.10 18.60
N GLU A 130 -4.47 22.88 18.46
CA GLU A 130 -3.71 23.04 17.23
C GLU A 130 -3.15 21.70 16.74
N LEU A 131 -2.72 20.82 17.64
CA LEU A 131 -2.21 19.49 17.28
C LEU A 131 -3.29 18.61 16.65
N TRP A 132 -4.54 18.74 17.11
CA TRP A 132 -5.68 18.03 16.53
C TRP A 132 -6.02 18.54 15.14
N ALA A 133 -6.00 19.86 14.94
CA ALA A 133 -6.18 20.47 13.62
C ALA A 133 -5.09 20.03 12.63
N GLU A 134 -3.83 19.98 13.08
CA GLU A 134 -2.71 19.48 12.26
C GLU A 134 -2.85 18.00 11.90
N LEU A 135 -3.30 17.17 12.84
CA LEU A 135 -3.54 15.75 12.61
C LEU A 135 -4.64 15.56 11.58
N GLN A 136 -5.77 16.25 11.73
CA GLN A 136 -6.91 16.16 10.81
C GLN A 136 -6.55 16.67 9.40
N ALA A 137 -5.77 17.76 9.30
CA ALA A 137 -5.26 18.26 8.02
C ALA A 137 -4.35 17.22 7.33
N THR A 138 -3.45 16.58 8.08
CA THR A 138 -2.58 15.51 7.56
C THR A 138 -3.41 14.30 7.12
N ALA A 139 -4.36 13.89 7.95
CA ALA A 139 -5.24 12.74 7.69
C ALA A 139 -6.17 12.94 6.49
N SER A 140 -6.52 14.18 6.17
CA SER A 140 -7.40 14.51 5.04
C SER A 140 -6.73 14.30 3.67
N ALA A 141 -5.40 14.17 3.61
CA ALA A 141 -4.70 13.89 2.36
C ALA A 141 -5.15 12.54 1.76
N PRO A 142 -5.35 12.42 0.43
CA PRO A 142 -5.77 11.17 -0.22
C PRO A 142 -4.82 10.00 0.03
N GLU A 143 -3.52 10.26 0.11
CA GLU A 143 -2.47 9.26 0.32
C GLU A 143 -2.31 8.87 1.79
N CYS A 144 -2.96 9.61 2.70
CA CYS A 144 -3.12 9.20 4.09
C CYS A 144 -4.36 8.31 4.21
N VAL A 145 -4.18 7.01 4.20
CA VAL A 145 -5.28 6.05 3.94
C VAL A 145 -5.96 5.52 5.19
N ALA A 146 -5.46 5.84 6.38
CA ALA A 146 -6.04 5.39 7.66
C ALA A 146 -5.78 6.40 8.78
N ILE A 147 -6.65 6.38 9.80
CA ILE A 147 -6.39 7.00 11.09
C ILE A 147 -5.68 6.00 11.99
N GLY A 148 -4.50 6.37 12.46
CA GLY A 148 -3.65 5.54 13.28
C GLY A 148 -2.18 5.69 12.90
N GLU A 149 -1.26 5.07 13.60
CA GLU A 149 -1.45 4.16 14.73
C GLU A 149 -2.08 4.87 15.94
N CYS A 150 -3.26 4.37 16.34
CA CYS A 150 -4.02 4.85 17.49
C CYS A 150 -4.47 3.64 18.32
N GLY A 151 -5.08 3.83 19.48
CA GLY A 151 -5.58 2.71 20.29
C GLY A 151 -5.10 2.77 21.74
N LEU A 152 -4.96 1.60 22.36
CA LEU A 152 -4.68 1.46 23.79
C LEU A 152 -3.54 0.48 24.05
N ASN A 153 -2.67 0.81 25.00
CA ASN A 153 -1.57 -0.05 25.42
C ASN A 153 -1.33 0.06 26.93
N TYR A 154 -1.80 -0.94 27.67
CA TYR A 154 -1.68 -1.01 29.13
C TYR A 154 -0.46 -1.80 29.60
N SER A 155 0.29 -2.40 28.68
CA SER A 155 1.52 -3.13 29.01
C SER A 155 2.67 -2.22 29.46
N LYS A 156 2.57 -0.89 29.21
CA LYS A 156 3.60 0.09 29.58
C LYS A 156 2.99 1.44 29.97
N ASP A 157 3.43 1.99 31.09
CA ASP A 157 2.93 3.25 31.66
C ASP A 157 3.59 4.51 31.08
N PHE A 158 3.58 4.68 29.75
CA PHE A 158 4.11 5.92 29.14
C PHE A 158 3.11 7.09 29.17
N SER A 159 1.82 6.77 29.06
CA SER A 159 0.68 7.68 29.22
C SER A 159 -0.39 6.97 30.04
N GLU A 160 -1.08 7.68 30.93
CA GLU A 160 -2.10 7.08 31.81
C GLU A 160 -3.27 6.49 31.01
N PRO A 161 -3.84 5.34 31.40
CA PRO A 161 -4.96 4.69 30.70
C PRO A 161 -6.13 5.63 30.41
N LYS A 162 -6.45 6.53 31.34
CA LYS A 162 -7.52 7.52 31.15
C LYS A 162 -7.23 8.45 29.96
N VAL A 163 -6.02 8.98 29.87
CA VAL A 163 -5.58 9.85 28.77
C VAL A 163 -5.55 9.08 27.45
N GLN A 164 -5.09 7.82 27.46
CA GLN A 164 -5.12 6.97 26.26
C GLN A 164 -6.54 6.81 25.71
N ARG A 165 -7.53 6.55 26.58
CA ARG A 165 -8.95 6.41 26.18
C ARG A 165 -9.52 7.69 25.61
N GLU A 166 -9.27 8.84 26.23
CA GLU A 166 -9.75 10.15 25.75
C GLU A 166 -9.17 10.47 24.36
N VAL A 167 -7.86 10.28 24.18
CA VAL A 167 -7.17 10.54 22.90
C VAL A 167 -7.57 9.53 21.84
N PHE A 168 -7.74 8.25 22.19
CA PHE A 168 -8.19 7.23 21.25
C PHE A 168 -9.62 7.53 20.77
N LYS A 169 -10.55 7.84 21.69
CA LYS A 169 -11.93 8.18 21.34
C LYS A 169 -12.00 9.35 20.34
N ARG A 170 -11.20 10.40 20.56
CA ARG A 170 -11.15 11.54 19.63
C ARG A 170 -10.55 11.21 18.26
N GLN A 171 -9.60 10.27 18.20
CA GLN A 171 -9.12 9.75 16.91
C GLN A 171 -10.19 8.91 16.19
N VAL A 172 -11.02 8.16 16.92
CA VAL A 172 -12.18 7.45 16.33
C VAL A 172 -13.21 8.43 15.79
N GLU A 173 -13.46 9.56 16.46
CA GLU A 173 -14.32 10.65 15.95
C GLU A 173 -13.79 11.17 14.60
N ILE A 174 -12.49 11.49 14.51
CA ILE A 174 -11.85 11.94 13.26
C ILE A 174 -11.97 10.87 12.16
N ALA A 175 -11.80 9.59 12.50
CA ALA A 175 -11.94 8.49 11.54
C ALA A 175 -13.37 8.39 10.99
N CYS A 176 -14.37 8.56 11.85
CA CYS A 176 -15.78 8.62 11.45
C CYS A 176 -16.07 9.85 10.58
N GLU A 177 -15.53 11.02 10.91
CA GLU A 177 -15.72 12.24 10.11
C GLU A 177 -15.11 12.12 8.71
N LEU A 178 -13.89 11.59 8.62
CA LEU A 178 -13.16 11.45 7.36
C LEU A 178 -13.50 10.17 6.59
N GLN A 179 -14.33 9.28 7.18
CA GLN A 179 -14.66 7.96 6.63
C GLN A 179 -13.39 7.15 6.28
N LYS A 180 -12.38 7.21 7.15
CA LYS A 180 -11.11 6.49 6.99
C LYS A 180 -11.03 5.30 7.93
N PRO A 181 -10.52 4.16 7.48
CA PRO A 181 -10.34 2.99 8.35
C PRO A 181 -9.42 3.32 9.52
N LEU A 182 -9.61 2.61 10.62
CA LEU A 182 -8.78 2.70 11.83
C LEU A 182 -7.65 1.67 11.76
N PHE A 183 -6.43 2.12 12.01
CA PHE A 183 -5.22 1.30 12.18
C PHE A 183 -4.85 1.29 13.67
N VAL A 184 -5.27 0.22 14.36
CA VAL A 184 -5.42 0.20 15.82
C VAL A 184 -4.40 -0.69 16.49
N HIS A 185 -3.60 -0.08 17.37
CA HIS A 185 -2.70 -0.76 18.29
C HIS A 185 -3.45 -1.18 19.55
N GLU A 186 -3.34 -2.45 19.92
CA GLU A 186 -3.87 -2.96 21.18
C GLU A 186 -2.84 -3.83 21.91
N LYS A 187 -2.71 -3.56 23.22
CA LYS A 187 -2.03 -4.43 24.20
C LYS A 187 -2.71 -4.35 25.56
N GLU A 188 -3.23 -5.48 26.02
CA GLU A 188 -3.80 -5.67 27.38
C GLU A 188 -4.96 -4.70 27.69
N ALA A 189 -5.71 -4.29 26.68
CA ALA A 189 -6.74 -3.25 26.74
C ALA A 189 -7.98 -3.54 25.87
N GLN A 190 -8.17 -4.78 25.40
CA GLN A 190 -9.27 -5.16 24.50
C GLN A 190 -10.66 -4.72 24.97
N ASP A 191 -10.99 -4.91 26.25
CA ASP A 191 -12.34 -4.61 26.76
C ASP A 191 -12.64 -3.10 26.70
N ASP A 192 -11.70 -2.25 27.11
CA ASP A 192 -11.83 -0.79 27.02
C ASP A 192 -11.85 -0.31 25.56
N LEU A 193 -11.00 -0.91 24.72
CA LEU A 193 -10.91 -0.58 23.29
C LEU A 193 -12.21 -0.90 22.57
N THR A 194 -12.78 -2.08 22.80
CA THR A 194 -14.06 -2.48 22.19
C THR A 194 -15.22 -1.65 22.73
N THR A 195 -15.23 -1.34 24.03
CA THR A 195 -16.24 -0.44 24.63
C THR A 195 -16.27 0.92 23.91
N ILE A 196 -15.10 1.54 23.69
CA ILE A 196 -15.01 2.83 22.99
C ILE A 196 -15.50 2.72 21.54
N LEU A 197 -15.08 1.68 20.81
CA LEU A 197 -15.48 1.49 19.41
C LEU A 197 -17.00 1.25 19.27
N ASP A 198 -17.60 0.52 20.22
CA ASP A 198 -19.03 0.21 20.21
C ASP A 198 -19.91 1.46 20.37
N GLU A 199 -19.40 2.54 20.98
CA GLU A 199 -20.12 3.82 21.08
C GLU A 199 -20.44 4.45 19.72
N PHE A 200 -19.68 4.12 18.68
CA PHE A 200 -19.83 4.68 17.33
C PHE A 200 -20.79 3.87 16.44
N GLY A 201 -21.09 2.62 16.81
CA GLY A 201 -22.04 1.74 16.11
C GLY A 201 -21.86 1.75 14.59
N ASN A 202 -22.95 2.00 13.85
CA ASN A 202 -22.95 1.99 12.38
C ASN A 202 -22.13 3.11 11.72
N LYS A 203 -21.63 4.10 12.49
CA LYS A 203 -20.74 5.15 11.96
C LYS A 203 -19.28 4.71 11.92
N LEU A 204 -18.95 3.62 12.62
CA LEU A 204 -17.59 3.16 12.77
C LEU A 204 -17.06 2.68 11.41
N PRO A 205 -15.95 3.26 10.90
CA PRO A 205 -15.31 2.79 9.69
C PRO A 205 -14.64 1.42 9.92
N PRO A 206 -14.15 0.74 8.87
CA PRO A 206 -13.43 -0.52 9.03
C PRO A 206 -12.28 -0.40 10.04
N VAL A 207 -12.12 -1.40 10.89
CA VAL A 207 -11.09 -1.43 11.94
C VAL A 207 -10.09 -2.54 11.64
N VAL A 208 -8.80 -2.19 11.70
CA VAL A 208 -7.68 -3.12 11.59
C VAL A 208 -6.94 -3.16 12.92
N ILE A 209 -6.95 -4.30 13.60
CA ILE A 209 -6.08 -4.56 14.76
C ILE A 209 -4.73 -4.97 14.21
N HIS A 210 -3.81 -4.01 14.13
CA HIS A 210 -2.49 -4.24 13.54
C HIS A 210 -1.55 -4.93 14.53
N SER A 211 -0.52 -5.61 14.01
CA SER A 211 0.48 -6.36 14.75
C SER A 211 -0.11 -7.16 15.92
N PHE A 212 -1.15 -7.95 15.63
CA PHE A 212 -1.87 -8.72 16.63
C PHE A 212 -0.96 -9.77 17.27
N THR A 213 -0.95 -9.80 18.60
CA THR A 213 -0.17 -10.76 19.40
C THR A 213 -0.99 -11.36 20.55
N GLY A 214 -2.33 -11.28 20.44
CA GLY A 214 -3.25 -11.74 21.47
C GLY A 214 -3.51 -13.24 21.43
N SER A 215 -4.44 -13.68 22.28
CA SER A 215 -4.92 -15.06 22.29
C SER A 215 -5.99 -15.32 21.23
N VAL A 216 -6.30 -16.60 20.97
CA VAL A 216 -7.40 -17.03 20.11
C VAL A 216 -8.73 -16.40 20.54
N GLU A 217 -9.03 -16.38 21.84
CA GLU A 217 -10.27 -15.82 22.38
C GLU A 217 -10.37 -14.32 22.12
N GLN A 218 -9.26 -13.60 22.21
CA GLN A 218 -9.20 -12.19 21.85
C GLN A 218 -9.41 -12.00 20.34
N GLY A 219 -8.81 -12.85 19.51
CA GLY A 219 -8.97 -12.83 18.06
C GLY A 219 -10.43 -13.03 17.64
N ILE A 220 -11.11 -14.04 18.20
CA ILE A 220 -12.53 -14.34 17.93
C ILE A 220 -13.40 -13.12 18.20
N LYS A 221 -13.24 -12.45 19.35
CA LYS A 221 -14.02 -11.24 19.69
C LYS A 221 -13.86 -10.12 18.65
N TYR A 222 -12.66 -9.96 18.08
CA TYR A 222 -12.44 -8.96 17.02
C TYR A 222 -13.06 -9.38 15.69
N ILE A 223 -12.95 -10.65 15.33
CA ILE A 223 -13.53 -11.22 14.10
C ILE A 223 -15.07 -11.13 14.14
N GLU A 224 -15.70 -11.44 15.27
CA GLU A 224 -17.15 -11.34 15.47
C GLU A 224 -17.67 -9.90 15.31
N LYS A 225 -16.82 -8.90 15.61
CA LYS A 225 -17.10 -7.47 15.37
C LYS A 225 -16.83 -7.04 13.93
N GLY A 226 -16.37 -7.96 13.07
CA GLY A 226 -16.05 -7.71 11.67
C GLY A 226 -14.69 -7.05 11.45
N PHE A 227 -13.84 -6.96 12.46
CA PHE A 227 -12.53 -6.31 12.38
C PHE A 227 -11.51 -7.19 11.66
N TYR A 228 -10.53 -6.54 11.05
CA TYR A 228 -9.40 -7.20 10.41
C TYR A 228 -8.25 -7.37 11.39
N ILE A 229 -7.43 -8.40 11.18
CA ILE A 229 -6.28 -8.73 12.03
C ILE A 229 -5.00 -8.73 11.18
N GLY A 230 -4.04 -7.89 11.56
CA GLY A 230 -2.72 -7.80 10.95
C GLY A 230 -1.71 -8.74 11.62
N ILE A 231 -1.05 -9.58 10.82
CA ILE A 231 -0.04 -10.55 11.28
C ILE A 231 1.37 -10.13 10.85
N THR A 232 2.32 -10.20 11.78
CA THR A 232 3.74 -9.89 11.56
C THR A 232 4.64 -11.12 11.70
N GLY A 233 5.96 -10.91 11.56
CA GLY A 233 6.98 -11.90 11.91
C GLY A 233 6.98 -12.33 13.38
N TYR A 234 6.13 -11.72 14.25
CA TYR A 234 5.86 -12.22 15.60
C TYR A 234 5.43 -13.70 15.62
N ILE A 235 4.84 -14.22 14.53
CA ILE A 235 4.49 -15.65 14.38
C ILE A 235 5.67 -16.59 14.67
N CYS A 236 6.90 -16.20 14.34
CA CYS A 236 8.11 -16.97 14.65
C CYS A 236 8.46 -16.95 16.15
N LYS A 237 8.04 -15.91 16.87
CA LYS A 237 8.32 -15.69 18.29
C LYS A 237 7.22 -16.22 19.21
N ASP A 238 5.99 -16.32 18.72
CA ASP A 238 4.86 -16.83 19.50
C ASP A 238 5.18 -18.23 20.07
N LYS A 239 4.94 -18.38 21.36
CA LYS A 239 5.18 -19.60 22.14
C LYS A 239 3.92 -20.04 22.88
N SER A 240 2.82 -19.31 22.74
CA SER A 240 1.56 -19.61 23.40
C SER A 240 0.84 -20.71 22.66
N ASP A 241 0.35 -21.71 23.39
CA ASP A 241 -0.48 -22.78 22.83
C ASP A 241 -1.83 -22.22 22.32
N GLY A 242 -2.31 -21.11 22.91
CA GLY A 242 -3.52 -20.39 22.51
C GLY A 242 -3.24 -19.08 21.78
N GLY A 243 -2.07 -18.93 21.16
CA GLY A 243 -1.64 -17.70 20.48
C GLY A 243 -2.03 -17.62 19.00
N ILE A 244 -1.31 -16.77 18.27
CA ILE A 244 -1.54 -16.52 16.85
C ILE A 244 -1.26 -17.74 15.98
N ARG A 245 -0.36 -18.63 16.41
CA ARG A 245 -0.10 -19.88 15.66
C ARG A 245 -1.33 -20.77 15.60
N ARG A 246 -2.05 -20.89 16.73
CA ARG A 246 -3.29 -21.66 16.82
C ARG A 246 -4.42 -20.97 16.06
N LEU A 247 -4.54 -19.65 16.19
CA LEU A 247 -5.50 -18.83 15.45
C LEU A 247 -5.39 -19.09 13.93
N LEU A 248 -4.17 -19.25 13.41
CA LEU A 248 -3.91 -19.55 12.00
C LEU A 248 -4.06 -21.03 11.65
N SER A 249 -3.51 -21.95 12.46
CA SER A 249 -3.55 -23.39 12.14
C SER A 249 -4.93 -24.00 12.21
N GLU A 250 -5.79 -23.49 13.09
CA GLU A 250 -7.20 -23.89 13.16
C GLU A 250 -8.09 -23.05 12.22
N ARG A 251 -7.49 -22.18 11.39
CA ARG A 251 -8.17 -21.26 10.45
C ARG A 251 -9.28 -20.43 11.09
N ILE A 252 -9.15 -20.14 12.39
CA ILE A 252 -10.11 -19.34 13.16
C ILE A 252 -10.12 -17.90 12.66
N LEU A 253 -8.96 -17.36 12.25
CA LEU A 253 -8.88 -16.10 11.53
C LEU A 253 -9.19 -16.36 10.04
N PRO A 254 -10.35 -15.93 9.52
CA PRO A 254 -10.71 -16.13 8.11
C PRO A 254 -9.80 -15.31 7.18
N LEU A 255 -9.64 -15.77 5.93
CA LEU A 255 -8.81 -15.09 4.91
C LEU A 255 -9.35 -13.71 4.58
N ASP A 256 -10.67 -13.51 4.60
CA ASP A 256 -11.32 -12.22 4.32
C ASP A 256 -11.13 -11.19 5.46
N LYS A 257 -10.60 -11.59 6.62
CA LYS A 257 -10.22 -10.70 7.75
C LYS A 257 -8.72 -10.65 8.01
N LEU A 258 -7.93 -11.43 7.29
CA LEU A 258 -6.48 -11.49 7.45
C LEU A 258 -5.78 -10.37 6.67
N LEU A 259 -4.84 -9.70 7.32
CA LEU A 259 -3.87 -8.79 6.69
C LEU A 259 -2.45 -9.16 7.16
N VAL A 260 -1.44 -8.71 6.42
CA VAL A 260 -0.02 -8.95 6.73
C VAL A 260 0.77 -7.66 6.74
N GLU A 261 1.72 -7.58 7.66
CA GLU A 261 2.59 -6.41 7.80
C GLU A 261 3.97 -6.81 8.32
N THR A 262 4.99 -6.01 8.02
CA THR A 262 6.33 -6.29 8.56
C THR A 262 6.57 -5.69 9.93
N ASP A 263 5.86 -4.62 10.27
CA ASP A 263 6.17 -3.71 11.39
C ASP A 263 7.65 -3.30 11.41
N SER A 264 8.29 -3.28 10.23
CA SER A 264 9.73 -3.04 10.12
C SER A 264 10.07 -1.64 10.64
N PRO A 265 11.16 -1.42 11.41
CA PRO A 265 12.32 -2.30 11.57
C PRO A 265 12.19 -3.32 12.70
N PHE A 266 10.99 -3.52 13.26
CA PHE A 266 10.70 -4.49 14.31
C PHE A 266 10.21 -5.83 13.73
N MET A 267 9.69 -6.71 14.59
CA MET A 267 9.06 -7.99 14.24
C MET A 267 9.80 -8.86 13.21
N TYR A 268 11.13 -8.96 13.35
CA TYR A 268 11.96 -9.82 12.50
C TYR A 268 11.43 -11.27 12.45
N PRO A 269 11.11 -11.81 11.26
CA PRO A 269 10.64 -13.19 11.11
C PRO A 269 11.83 -14.16 11.21
N ASN A 270 12.07 -14.70 12.41
CA ASN A 270 13.11 -15.71 12.60
C ASN A 270 12.70 -17.07 12.02
N MET A 271 12.85 -17.22 10.70
CA MET A 271 12.55 -18.44 9.93
C MET A 271 13.31 -19.69 10.43
N ARG A 272 14.42 -19.50 11.15
CA ARG A 272 15.26 -20.59 11.69
C ARG A 272 14.88 -20.98 13.13
N ALA A 273 13.80 -20.43 13.68
CA ALA A 273 13.39 -20.75 15.04
C ALA A 273 13.17 -22.26 15.21
N SER A 274 13.77 -22.84 16.26
CA SER A 274 13.70 -24.28 16.53
C SER A 274 12.28 -24.78 16.75
N LYS A 275 11.41 -23.92 17.30
CA LYS A 275 10.00 -24.19 17.58
C LYS A 275 9.05 -24.01 16.39
N LEU A 276 9.54 -23.69 15.20
CA LEU A 276 8.70 -23.69 13.99
C LEU A 276 8.52 -25.15 13.53
N PRO A 277 7.29 -25.62 13.26
CA PRO A 277 7.04 -26.94 12.70
C PRO A 277 7.77 -27.15 11.38
N LEU A 278 8.13 -28.40 11.05
CA LEU A 278 8.89 -28.70 9.84
C LEU A 278 8.11 -28.32 8.57
N HIS A 279 6.83 -28.67 8.48
CA HIS A 279 5.97 -28.31 7.34
C HIS A 279 5.88 -26.79 7.10
N VAL A 280 5.96 -25.96 8.16
CA VAL A 280 5.99 -24.49 8.04
C VAL A 280 7.35 -24.00 7.55
N LYS A 281 8.44 -24.69 7.89
CA LYS A 281 9.77 -24.35 7.35
C LYS A 281 9.85 -24.72 5.88
N ASP A 282 9.24 -25.83 5.50
CA ASP A 282 9.24 -26.34 4.13
C ASP A 282 8.36 -25.48 3.19
N SER A 283 7.44 -24.66 3.73
CA SER A 283 6.67 -23.70 2.94
C SER A 283 7.46 -22.45 2.53
N LEU A 284 8.65 -22.23 3.11
CA LEU A 284 9.47 -21.05 2.83
C LEU A 284 10.26 -21.20 1.54
N THR A 285 10.09 -20.27 0.61
CA THR A 285 10.84 -20.28 -0.65
C THR A 285 12.30 -19.86 -0.42
N GLU A 286 13.23 -20.37 -1.23
CA GLU A 286 14.63 -19.97 -1.17
C GLU A 286 14.78 -18.45 -1.38
N ARG A 287 13.95 -17.89 -2.27
CA ARG A 287 13.91 -16.46 -2.58
C ARG A 287 13.59 -15.62 -1.33
N SER A 288 12.48 -15.91 -0.67
CA SER A 288 12.05 -15.20 0.56
C SER A 288 13.09 -15.35 1.66
N GLN A 289 13.66 -16.55 1.81
CA GLN A 289 14.75 -16.79 2.75
C GLN A 289 15.99 -15.94 2.42
N ASN A 290 16.35 -15.80 1.15
CA ASN A 290 17.50 -15.00 0.71
C ASN A 290 17.32 -13.52 1.00
N PHE A 291 16.13 -12.94 0.78
CA PHE A 291 15.87 -11.54 1.13
C PHE A 291 16.01 -11.30 2.63
N VAL A 292 15.36 -12.13 3.46
CA VAL A 292 15.41 -11.98 4.92
C VAL A 292 16.84 -12.20 5.44
N ASN A 293 17.54 -13.24 4.99
CA ASN A 293 18.89 -13.54 5.47
C ASN A 293 19.93 -12.48 5.06
N ARG A 294 19.74 -11.81 3.92
CA ARG A 294 20.70 -10.84 3.38
C ARG A 294 20.48 -9.43 3.93
N TYR A 295 19.22 -9.04 4.16
CA TYR A 295 18.87 -7.64 4.42
C TYR A 295 18.23 -7.41 5.79
N CYS A 296 17.69 -8.45 6.42
CA CYS A 296 17.02 -8.33 7.70
C CYS A 296 17.86 -8.92 8.84
N THR A 297 17.69 -8.36 10.03
CA THR A 297 18.28 -8.86 11.28
C THR A 297 17.29 -8.67 12.42
N PHE A 298 17.54 -9.31 13.57
CA PHE A 298 16.77 -9.07 14.80
C PHE A 298 16.67 -7.60 15.23
N GLN A 299 17.64 -6.78 14.85
CA GLN A 299 17.69 -5.36 15.20
C GLN A 299 17.16 -4.47 14.08
N ARG A 300 16.94 -5.00 12.88
CA ARG A 300 16.51 -4.23 11.71
C ARG A 300 15.85 -5.18 10.72
N ASN A 301 14.53 -5.31 10.83
CA ASN A 301 13.73 -5.89 9.77
C ASN A 301 13.54 -4.87 8.62
N GLU A 302 13.00 -5.32 7.48
CA GLU A 302 12.67 -4.48 6.33
C GLU A 302 11.40 -4.97 5.64
N PRO A 303 10.70 -4.13 4.83
CA PRO A 303 9.51 -4.55 4.09
C PRO A 303 9.75 -5.74 3.14
N CYS A 304 10.98 -5.96 2.65
CA CYS A 304 11.32 -7.11 1.82
C CYS A 304 11.17 -8.47 2.54
N ALA A 305 10.92 -8.48 3.85
CA ALA A 305 10.59 -9.68 4.61
C ALA A 305 9.13 -10.11 4.50
N LEU A 306 8.24 -9.27 3.96
CA LEU A 306 6.80 -9.54 3.92
C LEU A 306 6.44 -10.85 3.19
N PRO A 307 7.03 -11.21 2.04
CA PRO A 307 6.74 -12.49 1.39
C PRO A 307 7.03 -13.69 2.30
N ALA A 308 8.11 -13.64 3.09
CA ALA A 308 8.40 -14.70 4.06
C ALA A 308 7.33 -14.78 5.17
N ILE A 309 6.77 -13.64 5.60
CA ILE A 309 5.65 -13.61 6.56
C ILE A 309 4.42 -14.27 5.93
N VAL A 310 4.11 -13.98 4.67
CA VAL A 310 2.99 -14.62 3.95
C VAL A 310 3.19 -16.13 3.84
N GLU A 311 4.38 -16.59 3.46
CA GLU A 311 4.72 -18.02 3.36
C GLU A 311 4.63 -18.73 4.72
N LEU A 312 5.02 -18.06 5.82
CA LEU A 312 4.85 -18.59 7.17
C LEU A 312 3.37 -18.72 7.54
N VAL A 313 2.57 -17.68 7.25
CA VAL A 313 1.13 -17.70 7.50
C VAL A 313 0.47 -18.83 6.71
N ALA A 314 0.77 -18.96 5.43
CA ALA A 314 0.29 -20.03 4.56
C ALA A 314 0.71 -21.42 5.08
N GLY A 315 1.96 -21.57 5.52
CA GLY A 315 2.47 -22.80 6.12
C GLY A 315 1.68 -23.22 7.36
N PHE A 316 1.36 -22.28 8.27
CA PHE A 316 0.53 -22.58 9.44
C PHE A 316 -0.91 -22.94 9.06
N ARG A 317 -1.48 -22.27 8.05
CA ARG A 317 -2.86 -22.51 7.59
C ARG A 317 -3.01 -23.76 6.71
N ALA A 318 -1.91 -24.40 6.32
CA ALA A 318 -1.87 -25.45 5.31
C ALA A 318 -2.56 -25.03 3.99
N GLU A 319 -2.25 -23.81 3.53
CA GLU A 319 -2.77 -23.20 2.31
C GLU A 319 -1.61 -22.80 1.39
N LYS A 320 -1.92 -22.47 0.12
CA LYS A 320 -0.91 -22.00 -0.83
C LYS A 320 -0.52 -20.55 -0.52
N PRO A 321 0.78 -20.18 -0.52
CA PRO A 321 1.22 -18.80 -0.31
C PRO A 321 0.58 -17.80 -1.27
N GLU A 322 0.27 -18.22 -2.50
CA GLU A 322 -0.40 -17.39 -3.51
C GLU A 322 -1.81 -17.01 -3.08
N ASP A 323 -2.56 -17.93 -2.46
CA ASP A 323 -3.94 -17.67 -2.02
C ASP A 323 -3.95 -16.69 -0.84
N VAL A 324 -3.02 -16.85 0.11
CA VAL A 324 -2.86 -15.93 1.24
C VAL A 324 -2.38 -14.55 0.77
N ALA A 325 -1.41 -14.48 -0.15
CA ALA A 325 -0.95 -13.23 -0.74
C ALA A 325 -2.08 -12.49 -1.45
N LEU A 326 -2.86 -13.22 -2.24
CA LEU A 326 -4.00 -12.70 -2.98
C LEU A 326 -5.07 -12.12 -2.06
N ALA A 327 -5.49 -12.90 -1.05
CA ALA A 327 -6.50 -12.50 -0.08
C ALA A 327 -6.06 -11.25 0.70
N THR A 328 -4.85 -11.28 1.25
CA THR A 328 -4.33 -10.18 2.08
C THR A 328 -4.10 -8.90 1.26
N ALA A 329 -3.60 -9.02 0.03
CA ALA A 329 -3.46 -7.87 -0.87
C ALA A 329 -4.84 -7.30 -1.25
N PHE A 330 -5.82 -8.17 -1.58
CA PHE A 330 -7.17 -7.72 -1.88
C PHE A 330 -7.83 -7.00 -0.69
N ASN A 331 -7.74 -7.57 0.51
CA ASN A 331 -8.25 -6.95 1.73
C ASN A 331 -7.62 -5.56 1.94
N ALA A 332 -6.30 -5.44 1.79
CA ALA A 332 -5.61 -4.15 1.92
C ALA A 332 -6.07 -3.14 0.84
N LEU A 333 -6.19 -3.54 -0.42
CA LEU A 333 -6.69 -2.67 -1.49
C LEU A 333 -8.10 -2.16 -1.20
N LYS A 334 -8.99 -3.06 -0.76
CA LYS A 334 -10.40 -2.78 -0.44
C LYS A 334 -10.53 -1.81 0.74
N ILE A 335 -9.89 -2.11 1.86
CA ILE A 335 -10.06 -1.37 3.12
C ILE A 335 -9.45 0.02 3.02
N PHE A 336 -8.26 0.12 2.44
CA PHE A 336 -7.47 1.36 2.44
C PHE A 336 -7.59 2.15 1.13
N GLY A 337 -8.41 1.69 0.17
CA GLY A 337 -8.63 2.41 -1.09
C GLY A 337 -7.35 2.61 -1.91
N LEU A 338 -6.43 1.64 -1.89
CA LEU A 338 -5.09 1.77 -2.47
C LEU A 338 -5.05 1.70 -4.01
N SER A 339 -6.19 1.45 -4.64
CA SER A 339 -6.41 1.42 -6.09
C SER A 339 -7.89 1.67 -6.41
N HIS A 340 -8.20 2.16 -7.61
CA HIS A 340 -9.58 2.23 -8.08
C HIS A 340 -10.06 0.82 -8.49
N MET A 341 -10.96 0.23 -7.70
CA MET A 341 -11.50 -1.12 -7.92
C MET A 341 -12.96 -1.05 -8.39
N PRO A 342 -13.34 -1.69 -9.53
CA PRO A 342 -14.74 -1.80 -9.92
C PRO A 342 -15.55 -2.65 -8.92
N ARG A 343 -16.72 -2.16 -8.49
CA ARG A 343 -17.56 -2.82 -7.45
C ARG A 343 -18.00 -4.25 -7.79
N LEU A 344 -18.20 -4.55 -9.08
CA LEU A 344 -18.57 -5.89 -9.54
C LEU A 344 -17.48 -6.90 -9.20
N LEU A 345 -16.22 -6.54 -9.43
CA LEU A 345 -15.09 -7.39 -9.09
C LEU A 345 -14.97 -7.56 -7.57
N GLU A 346 -15.17 -6.52 -6.77
CA GLU A 346 -15.14 -6.63 -5.31
C GLU A 346 -16.11 -7.71 -4.78
N SER A 347 -17.33 -7.76 -5.34
CA SER A 347 -18.35 -8.74 -4.94
C SER A 347 -17.99 -10.19 -5.30
N GLU A 348 -17.39 -10.40 -6.47
CA GLU A 348 -16.97 -11.74 -6.91
C GLU A 348 -15.80 -12.27 -6.08
N ILE A 349 -14.85 -11.40 -5.71
CA ILE A 349 -13.68 -11.78 -4.92
C ILE A 349 -14.06 -12.09 -3.48
N THR A 350 -14.93 -11.27 -2.88
CA THR A 350 -15.43 -11.51 -1.51
C THR A 350 -16.07 -12.89 -1.43
N LYS A 351 -16.95 -13.23 -2.39
CA LYS A 351 -17.59 -14.54 -2.47
C LYS A 351 -16.59 -15.71 -2.64
N TYR A 352 -15.50 -15.51 -3.39
CA TYR A 352 -14.46 -16.54 -3.52
C TYR A 352 -13.69 -16.79 -2.23
N LEU A 353 -13.33 -15.73 -1.49
CA LEU A 353 -12.65 -15.88 -0.20
C LEU A 353 -13.52 -16.66 0.78
N GLU A 354 -14.82 -16.37 0.84
CA GLU A 354 -15.79 -17.15 1.62
C GLU A 354 -15.79 -18.64 1.20
N THR A 355 -15.74 -18.94 -0.11
CA THR A 355 -15.73 -20.34 -0.59
C THR A 355 -14.44 -21.12 -0.32
N LEU A 356 -13.31 -20.43 -0.06
CA LEU A 356 -12.06 -21.10 0.34
C LEU A 356 -12.16 -21.65 1.76
N GLU A 357 -12.93 -20.97 2.62
CA GLU A 357 -13.14 -21.34 4.01
C GLU A 357 -14.07 -22.55 4.14
N ASP A 358 -15.04 -22.68 3.23
CA ASP A 358 -15.99 -23.80 3.19
C ASP A 358 -15.41 -25.11 2.61
N SER A 359 -14.19 -25.10 2.06
CA SER A 359 -13.52 -26.35 1.63
C SER A 359 -12.82 -27.03 2.81
N GLU A 360 -13.49 -28.01 3.41
CA GLU A 360 -12.90 -29.00 4.35
C GLU A 360 -11.87 -29.95 3.68
N ASP A 361 -11.57 -29.78 2.40
CA ASP A 361 -10.58 -30.61 1.69
C ASP A 361 -9.16 -30.21 2.12
N GLY A 362 -8.75 -30.75 3.27
CA GLY A 362 -7.35 -30.98 3.57
C GLY A 362 -6.71 -31.78 2.43
N LEU A 363 -5.44 -31.49 2.16
CA LEU A 363 -4.64 -32.22 1.17
C LEU A 363 -4.52 -33.70 1.56
N ASP A 364 -5.52 -34.49 1.18
CA ASP A 364 -5.39 -35.90 0.84
C ASP A 364 -4.47 -35.98 -0.39
N GLY A 365 -3.33 -36.63 -0.21
CA GLY A 365 -2.44 -36.96 -1.31
C GLY A 365 -3.03 -38.10 -2.12
N SER A 366 -3.68 -37.78 -3.23
CA SER A 366 -3.86 -38.73 -4.33
C SER A 366 -3.86 -38.00 -5.68
N ASP A 367 -2.90 -38.38 -6.51
CA ASP A 367 -2.81 -38.00 -7.92
C ASP A 367 -4.12 -38.36 -8.65
N SER A 368 -4.72 -37.39 -9.35
CA SER A 368 -5.53 -37.70 -10.52
C SER A 368 -5.46 -36.57 -11.55
N GLU A 369 -5.37 -37.01 -12.80
CA GLU A 369 -4.92 -36.29 -13.97
C GLU A 369 -5.89 -35.19 -14.46
N VAL A 370 -5.28 -34.26 -15.18
CA VAL A 370 -5.83 -33.03 -15.76
C VAL A 370 -6.60 -33.35 -17.04
N GLU A 371 -7.88 -32.96 -17.10
CA GLU A 371 -8.62 -32.72 -18.35
C GLU A 371 -9.66 -31.59 -18.14
N ASP A 372 -9.25 -30.31 -18.14
CA ASP A 372 -10.16 -29.19 -18.51
C ASP A 372 -9.42 -27.87 -18.88
N GLU A 373 -8.31 -27.94 -19.62
CA GLU A 373 -7.53 -26.73 -19.98
C GLU A 373 -8.18 -25.87 -21.09
N GLY A 374 -9.15 -26.41 -21.83
CA GLY A 374 -9.83 -25.69 -22.93
C GLY A 374 -10.82 -24.62 -22.46
N HIS A 375 -11.50 -24.85 -21.33
CA HIS A 375 -12.45 -23.87 -20.76
C HIS A 375 -11.74 -22.71 -20.04
N TYR A 376 -10.55 -22.95 -19.49
CA TYR A 376 -9.71 -21.99 -18.77
C TYR A 376 -9.43 -20.70 -19.55
N TYR A 377 -9.10 -20.81 -20.84
CA TYR A 377 -8.75 -19.67 -21.68
C TYR A 377 -9.97 -18.92 -22.23
N GLN A 378 -11.10 -19.59 -22.38
CA GLN A 378 -12.35 -18.96 -22.81
C GLN A 378 -12.90 -18.07 -21.70
N THR A 379 -12.88 -18.55 -20.46
CA THR A 379 -13.36 -17.78 -19.31
C THR A 379 -12.47 -16.57 -18.98
N ALA A 380 -11.15 -16.68 -19.14
CA ALA A 380 -10.24 -15.53 -19.01
C ALA A 380 -10.49 -14.46 -20.11
N ARG A 381 -10.83 -14.88 -21.34
CA ARG A 381 -11.20 -13.98 -22.45
C ARG A 381 -12.52 -13.26 -22.19
N ASP A 382 -13.53 -13.97 -21.70
CA ASP A 382 -14.85 -13.40 -21.44
C ASP A 382 -14.78 -12.35 -20.30
N VAL A 383 -13.97 -12.61 -19.26
CA VAL A 383 -13.73 -11.68 -18.15
C VAL A 383 -13.01 -10.40 -18.58
N LEU A 384 -11.99 -10.52 -19.43
CA LEU A 384 -11.26 -9.36 -19.94
C LEU A 384 -12.16 -8.49 -20.83
N ARG A 385 -13.04 -9.11 -21.62
CA ARG A 385 -14.02 -8.42 -22.44
C ARG A 385 -15.06 -7.68 -21.58
N ASP A 386 -15.52 -8.27 -20.48
CA ASP A 386 -16.46 -7.63 -19.56
C ASP A 386 -15.83 -6.44 -18.81
N LEU A 387 -14.54 -6.52 -18.48
CA LEU A 387 -13.76 -5.43 -17.87
C LEU A 387 -13.41 -4.29 -18.84
N GLU A 388 -13.36 -4.57 -20.14
CA GLU A 388 -13.22 -3.54 -21.20
C GLU A 388 -14.58 -2.86 -21.47
N ASN A 389 -15.67 -3.64 -21.52
CA ASN A 389 -17.02 -3.10 -21.74
C ASN A 389 -17.54 -2.26 -20.57
N SER A 390 -17.05 -2.47 -19.34
CA SER A 390 -17.42 -1.64 -18.18
C SER A 390 -16.80 -0.25 -18.21
N ASP A 391 -15.68 -0.05 -18.92
CA ASP A 391 -15.04 1.26 -19.09
C ASP A 391 -15.67 2.06 -20.27
N GLU A 392 -16.37 1.41 -21.20
CA GLU A 392 -17.07 2.07 -22.31
C GLU A 392 -18.51 2.52 -21.96
N GLY A 393 -19.02 2.14 -20.77
CA GLY A 393 -20.41 2.40 -20.34
C GLY A 393 -20.70 3.76 -19.70
N GLU A 394 -19.69 4.59 -19.40
CA GLU A 394 -19.89 5.89 -18.73
C GLU A 394 -19.82 7.12 -19.67
N ASN A 395 -20.00 6.93 -20.99
CA ASN A 395 -20.10 8.04 -21.94
C ASN A 395 -21.30 7.90 -22.90
N ALA A 396 -22.53 8.04 -22.38
CA ALA A 396 -23.67 8.54 -23.16
C ALA A 396 -24.91 8.79 -22.28
N GLN A 397 -25.07 10.01 -21.75
CA GLN A 397 -26.38 10.69 -21.73
C GLN A 397 -26.18 12.18 -21.39
N SER A 398 -25.85 13.01 -22.39
CA SER A 398 -25.92 14.47 -22.24
C SER A 398 -27.35 14.93 -22.56
N ASP A 399 -28.14 15.16 -21.52
CA ASP A 399 -29.37 15.95 -21.66
C ASP A 399 -29.01 17.44 -21.69
N LYS A 400 -29.54 18.11 -22.73
CA LYS A 400 -29.36 19.52 -23.06
C LYS A 400 -29.83 20.42 -21.90
N VAL A 401 -29.02 21.42 -21.56
CA VAL A 401 -29.50 22.67 -20.96
C VAL A 401 -28.83 23.84 -21.66
N ASP A 402 -29.66 24.82 -22.03
CA ASP A 402 -29.39 25.96 -22.88
C ASP A 402 -28.32 26.92 -22.34
N ALA A 403 -27.63 27.57 -23.28
CA ALA A 403 -26.58 28.55 -23.05
C ALA A 403 -27.13 29.92 -22.64
N ASP A 404 -26.49 30.56 -21.66
CA ASP A 404 -26.59 32.00 -21.42
C ASP A 404 -25.26 32.72 -21.79
N PRO A 405 -25.31 33.98 -22.24
CA PRO A 405 -24.21 34.66 -22.94
C PRO A 405 -23.17 35.32 -22.00
N PRO A 406 -21.97 35.70 -22.52
CA PRO A 406 -20.86 36.16 -21.69
C PRO A 406 -21.05 37.60 -21.21
N LEU A 407 -20.75 37.84 -19.93
CA LEU A 407 -20.71 39.19 -19.35
C LEU A 407 -19.35 39.86 -19.55
N VAL A 408 -19.45 41.16 -19.82
CA VAL A 408 -18.46 42.11 -20.31
C VAL A 408 -17.56 42.62 -19.17
N ILE A 409 -16.32 42.94 -19.54
CA ILE A 409 -15.27 43.58 -18.73
C ILE A 409 -15.69 44.99 -18.32
N ASP A 410 -15.41 45.42 -17.09
CA ASP A 410 -15.27 46.84 -16.77
C ASP A 410 -14.01 47.11 -15.94
N ASN A 411 -13.18 48.00 -16.46
CA ASN A 411 -11.96 48.54 -15.86
C ASN A 411 -12.30 49.91 -15.25
N ASP A 412 -12.03 50.17 -13.97
CA ASP A 412 -11.32 51.40 -13.57
C ASP A 412 -10.91 51.49 -12.09
N GLN A 413 -9.64 51.89 -11.90
CA GLN A 413 -9.06 52.82 -10.90
C GLN A 413 -9.18 52.59 -9.38
N ASN A 414 -8.06 52.29 -8.70
CA ASN A 414 -7.12 53.26 -8.09
C ASN A 414 -6.17 52.62 -7.04
N MET A 415 -4.86 52.84 -7.17
CA MET A 415 -3.76 52.47 -6.25
C MET A 415 -3.72 53.38 -4.99
N PRO A 416 -3.03 53.00 -3.90
CA PRO A 416 -1.62 53.42 -3.77
C PRO A 416 -0.66 52.40 -3.08
N ASP A 417 0.61 52.39 -3.52
CA ASP A 417 1.81 51.84 -2.82
C ASP A 417 2.46 52.93 -1.91
N PRO A 418 3.56 52.68 -1.15
CA PRO A 418 3.97 51.60 -0.24
C PRO A 418 4.39 52.20 1.16
N PRO A 419 5.21 51.53 2.01
CA PRO A 419 6.58 52.07 2.11
C PRO A 419 7.73 51.05 2.32
N ILE A 420 8.89 51.54 1.90
CA ILE A 420 10.26 51.01 1.98
C ILE A 420 10.82 51.24 3.41
N LEU A 421 11.64 50.32 3.92
CA LEU A 421 12.51 50.58 5.08
C LEU A 421 13.98 50.32 4.73
N GLU A 422 14.81 51.31 5.10
CA GLU A 422 16.23 51.49 4.80
C GLU A 422 17.17 50.69 5.71
N ALA A 423 18.43 50.59 5.26
CA ALA A 423 19.56 49.97 5.94
C ALA A 423 20.36 50.96 6.81
N GLY A 424 21.00 50.44 7.85
CA GLY A 424 22.12 51.04 8.60
C GLY A 424 22.28 50.34 9.96
N GLU A 425 23.43 50.14 10.59
CA GLU A 425 24.87 50.21 10.27
C GLU A 425 25.60 49.60 11.51
N ALA A 426 26.85 49.18 11.31
CA ALA A 426 27.95 49.04 12.28
C ALA A 426 28.12 47.81 13.23
N VAL A 427 29.38 47.32 13.21
CA VAL A 427 30.05 46.20 13.91
C VAL A 427 30.73 46.70 15.22
N PRO A 428 31.31 45.85 16.11
CA PRO A 428 32.72 45.45 15.95
C PRO A 428 33.11 44.02 16.45
N GLN A 429 34.36 43.68 16.12
CA GLN A 429 35.06 42.40 16.04
C GLN A 429 35.57 41.80 17.37
N SER A 430 35.87 40.49 17.36
CA SER A 430 37.15 39.81 17.72
C SER A 430 36.87 38.35 18.15
N ARG A 431 37.70 37.31 17.97
CA ARG A 431 39.06 37.11 17.44
C ARG A 431 39.19 35.63 17.02
N SER A 432 40.05 35.42 16.02
CA SER A 432 40.43 34.22 15.27
C SER A 432 41.16 33.10 16.02
N GLN A 433 41.10 31.85 15.49
CA GLN A 433 42.21 30.96 15.02
C GLN A 433 41.67 29.52 14.84
N GLY A 434 41.93 28.69 13.81
CA GLY A 434 42.64 28.73 12.52
C GLY A 434 42.40 27.37 11.80
N ILE A 435 41.94 27.37 10.53
CA ILE A 435 42.63 26.97 9.28
C ILE A 435 42.97 25.45 9.19
N TYR A 436 42.42 24.68 8.25
CA TYR A 436 42.91 24.56 6.85
C TYR A 436 41.81 24.40 5.78
N LYS A 437 41.86 25.27 4.75
CA LYS A 437 41.31 25.07 3.40
C LYS A 437 42.39 25.50 2.38
N ARG A 438 42.46 24.80 1.24
CA ARG A 438 43.06 25.32 -0.01
C ARG A 438 42.00 25.39 -1.12
N PRO A 439 42.19 26.28 -2.13
CA PRO A 439 41.10 26.94 -2.86
C PRO A 439 41.01 26.53 -4.33
N LEU A 440 39.89 26.86 -4.98
CA LEU A 440 39.82 26.96 -6.45
C LEU A 440 39.11 28.25 -6.86
N VAL A 441 39.70 28.86 -7.88
CA VAL A 441 39.64 30.26 -8.29
C VAL A 441 38.50 30.48 -9.28
N TRP A 442 37.73 31.55 -9.09
CA TRP A 442 36.77 32.08 -10.06
C TRP A 442 37.47 32.96 -11.10
N ARG A 443 37.18 32.72 -12.39
CA ARG A 443 37.39 33.70 -13.48
C ARG A 443 36.07 33.98 -14.18
N LYS A 444 35.66 35.26 -14.13
CA LYS A 444 34.56 35.85 -14.92
C LYS A 444 34.92 35.89 -16.41
N ARG A 445 33.94 35.56 -17.26
CA ARG A 445 33.72 36.24 -18.55
C ARG A 445 32.21 36.43 -18.73
N ASN A 446 31.83 37.68 -18.97
CA ASN A 446 30.49 38.11 -19.33
C ASN A 446 30.11 37.55 -20.70
N LEU A 447 28.84 37.16 -20.89
CA LEU A 447 28.02 37.51 -22.05
C LEU A 447 26.56 37.15 -21.75
N VAL A 448 25.69 37.93 -22.38
CA VAL A 448 24.29 38.19 -22.09
C VAL A 448 23.39 37.17 -22.83
N THR A 449 22.34 36.70 -22.14
CA THR A 449 21.06 36.14 -22.61
C THR A 449 21.02 35.24 -23.87
N ALA A 450 20.73 33.94 -23.69
CA ALA A 450 19.98 33.10 -24.63
C ALA A 450 19.67 31.70 -24.03
N GLU A 451 18.75 31.60 -23.06
CA GLU A 451 18.16 30.29 -22.69
C GLU A 451 16.62 30.28 -22.65
N ASP A 452 15.95 31.39 -22.96
CA ASP A 452 14.50 31.41 -23.25
C ASP A 452 14.18 31.14 -24.74
N SER A 453 15.16 30.71 -25.55
CA SER A 453 14.99 30.47 -26.99
C SER A 453 15.04 29.00 -27.41
N LEU A 454 15.07 28.05 -26.46
CA LEU A 454 14.98 26.61 -26.76
C LEU A 454 13.56 26.05 -26.67
N ILE A 455 12.63 26.76 -26.03
CA ILE A 455 11.21 26.35 -25.96
C ILE A 455 10.46 26.79 -27.24
N PHE A 456 10.85 27.91 -27.86
CA PHE A 456 10.17 28.45 -29.03
C PHE A 456 10.59 27.87 -30.39
N ARG A 457 11.65 27.04 -30.47
CA ARG A 457 12.02 26.33 -31.72
C ARG A 457 11.38 24.95 -31.86
N GLY A 458 10.79 24.40 -30.79
CA GLY A 458 10.00 23.16 -30.85
C GLY A 458 8.60 23.39 -31.42
N GLU A 459 7.98 24.54 -31.11
CA GLU A 459 6.60 24.80 -31.54
C GLU A 459 6.45 25.11 -33.03
N THR A 460 7.49 25.65 -33.70
CA THR A 460 7.43 25.92 -35.14
C THR A 460 7.61 24.66 -36.00
N GLN A 461 8.41 23.68 -35.54
CA GLN A 461 8.51 22.38 -36.21
C GLN A 461 7.27 21.51 -35.98
N ILE A 462 6.62 21.62 -34.82
CA ILE A 462 5.38 20.91 -34.53
C ILE A 462 4.21 21.49 -35.33
N THR A 463 4.16 22.82 -35.54
CA THR A 463 3.08 23.44 -36.33
C THR A 463 3.22 23.21 -37.84
N GLU A 464 4.43 23.17 -38.41
CA GLU A 464 4.61 22.78 -39.81
C GLU A 464 4.34 21.28 -40.05
N ALA A 465 4.65 20.40 -39.08
CA ALA A 465 4.32 18.97 -39.15
C ALA A 465 2.81 18.70 -38.99
N LEU A 466 2.14 19.39 -38.06
CA LEU A 466 0.69 19.27 -37.81
C LEU A 466 -0.15 19.70 -39.02
N MET A 467 0.33 20.61 -39.87
CA MET A 467 -0.37 21.00 -41.10
C MET A 467 -0.19 20.00 -42.26
N SER A 468 0.64 18.96 -42.11
CA SER A 468 0.87 17.93 -43.15
C SER A 468 0.23 16.57 -42.85
N CYS A 469 -0.33 16.37 -41.64
CA CYS A 469 -0.98 15.13 -41.24
C CYS A 469 -2.48 15.16 -41.58
N ASN A 470 -2.88 14.44 -42.63
CA ASN A 470 -4.28 14.40 -43.07
C ASN A 470 -5.12 13.31 -42.38
N THR A 471 -4.53 12.48 -41.50
CA THR A 471 -5.27 11.46 -40.75
C THR A 471 -4.78 11.31 -39.31
N PRO A 472 -5.67 10.91 -38.36
CA PRO A 472 -5.29 10.60 -36.97
C PRO A 472 -4.24 9.49 -36.83
N TYR A 473 -4.10 8.64 -37.86
CA TYR A 473 -3.15 7.54 -37.88
C TYR A 473 -1.68 8.01 -38.02
N ASP A 474 -1.46 9.11 -38.75
CA ASP A 474 -0.14 9.68 -38.97
C ASP A 474 0.42 10.34 -37.69
N PHE A 475 -0.46 10.89 -36.86
CA PHE A 475 -0.10 11.50 -35.57
C PHE A 475 0.37 10.45 -34.55
N PHE A 476 -0.25 9.28 -34.54
CA PHE A 476 0.08 8.19 -33.62
C PHE A 476 1.46 7.58 -33.93
N HIS A 477 1.84 7.50 -35.20
CA HIS A 477 3.15 7.00 -35.62
C HIS A 477 4.30 7.98 -35.33
N PHE A 478 4.04 9.29 -35.35
CA PHE A 478 5.05 10.30 -35.02
C PHE A 478 5.46 10.24 -33.54
N ILE A 479 4.50 10.05 -32.64
CA ILE A 479 4.77 9.95 -31.19
C ILE A 479 5.53 8.66 -30.83
N LEU A 480 5.24 7.56 -31.51
CA LEU A 480 5.94 6.28 -31.30
C LEU A 480 7.41 6.27 -31.76
N HIS A 481 7.84 7.23 -32.57
CA HIS A 481 9.22 7.29 -33.07
C HIS A 481 10.13 8.24 -32.26
N GLN A 482 9.57 8.94 -31.26
CA GLN A 482 10.29 9.88 -30.37
C GLN A 482 10.35 9.41 -28.91
N ILE A 483 9.70 8.28 -28.58
CA ILE A 483 9.80 7.53 -27.32
C ILE A 483 10.68 6.32 -27.58
#